data_AF-A0A554JLS3-F1
#
_entry.id   AF-A0A554JLS3-F1
#
_cell.length_a   1.000
_cell.length_b   1.000
_cell.length_c   1.000
_cell.angle_alpha   90.00
_cell.angle_beta   90.00
_cell.angle_gamma   90.00
#
_symmetry.space_group_name_H-M   'P 1'
#
loop_
_entity.id
_entity.type
_entity.pdbx_description
1 polymer ?
#
loop_
_entity_poly.entity_id
_entity_poly.type
_entity_poly.pdbx_seq_one_letter_code
_entity_poly.pdbx_strand_id
1 'polypeptide(L)'
;LMRIQIKEYQGFIQTFVGTTNVIAKTFYAAVPFTPPIVAQKGFIGRIAGALGGAAHMSQKQQSESFVQQYTQLLQRVDAVSAGLRRLGLRTVLLETAELIELFYGLFNPSEFQQAVAEIQEEKDSGVL
;
A
#
# COMPACT_ATOMS: atom_id res chain seq x y z
N LEU A 1 -17.42 51.25 -4.30
CA LEU A 1 -16.23 50.60 -3.70
C LEU A 1 -16.49 49.12 -3.37
N MET A 2 -17.51 48.79 -2.56
CA MET A 2 -17.82 47.40 -2.15
C MET A 2 -18.11 46.42 -3.31
N ARG A 3 -18.84 46.85 -4.35
CA ARG A 3 -19.13 45.98 -5.53
C ARG A 3 -17.88 45.55 -6.30
N ILE A 4 -16.82 46.36 -6.28
CA ILE A 4 -15.56 46.05 -6.98
C ILE A 4 -14.77 45.03 -6.16
N GLN A 5 -14.67 45.23 -4.84
CA GLN A 5 -14.01 44.28 -3.93
C GLN A 5 -14.66 42.89 -3.95
N ILE A 6 -16.00 42.81 -4.06
CA ILE A 6 -16.71 41.51 -4.19
C ILE A 6 -16.36 40.81 -5.51
N LYS A 7 -16.26 41.56 -6.62
CA LYS A 7 -15.88 40.99 -7.93
C LYS A 7 -14.43 40.52 -7.93
N GLU A 8 -13.52 41.25 -7.30
CA GLU A 8 -12.12 40.86 -7.16
C GLU A 8 -11.96 39.61 -6.29
N TYR A 9 -12.72 39.50 -5.19
CA TYR A 9 -12.75 38.30 -4.37
C TYR A 9 -13.31 37.09 -5.13
N GLN A 10 -14.38 37.27 -5.92
CA GLN A 10 -14.94 36.21 -6.76
C GLN A 10 -13.92 35.72 -7.80
N GLY A 11 -13.19 36.65 -8.43
CA GLY A 11 -12.10 36.33 -9.34
C GLY A 11 -10.96 35.58 -8.66
N PHE A 12 -10.55 36.01 -7.46
CA PHE A 12 -9.54 35.33 -6.65
C PHE A 12 -9.94 33.88 -6.32
N ILE A 13 -11.19 33.65 -5.90
CA ILE A 13 -11.68 32.29 -5.59
C ILE A 13 -11.71 31.42 -6.86
N GLN A 14 -12.16 31.95 -7.99
CA GLN A 14 -12.15 31.22 -9.27
C GLN A 14 -10.73 30.88 -9.73
N THR A 15 -9.77 31.81 -9.61
CA THR A 15 -8.36 31.52 -9.90
C THR A 15 -7.78 30.53 -8.90
N PHE A 16 -8.03 30.68 -7.59
CA PHE A 16 -7.53 29.79 -6.56
C PHE A 16 -8.03 28.34 -6.71
N VAL A 17 -9.34 28.17 -6.98
CA VAL A 17 -9.94 26.86 -7.24
C VAL A 17 -9.48 26.29 -8.59
N GLY A 18 -9.34 27.13 -9.63
CA GLY A 18 -8.83 26.70 -10.94
C GLY A 18 -7.34 26.36 -10.98
N THR A 19 -6.54 26.97 -10.10
CA THR A 19 -5.08 26.71 -9.98
C THR A 19 -4.80 25.52 -9.06
N THR A 20 -5.66 25.31 -8.07
CA THR A 20 -5.63 24.13 -7.22
C THR A 20 -6.36 23.00 -7.94
N ASN A 21 -5.70 22.43 -8.94
CA ASN A 21 -6.13 21.18 -9.54
C ASN A 21 -6.04 20.10 -8.46
N VAL A 22 -7.11 19.90 -7.70
CA VAL A 22 -7.22 18.83 -6.69
C VAL A 22 -7.40 17.52 -7.44
N ILE A 23 -6.32 17.08 -8.10
CA ILE A 23 -6.27 15.78 -8.73
C ILE A 23 -6.07 14.79 -7.58
N ALA A 24 -7.09 13.97 -7.31
CA ALA A 24 -6.96 12.85 -6.38
C ALA A 24 -6.06 11.79 -7.04
N LYS A 25 -4.75 11.92 -6.86
CA LYS A 25 -3.78 10.96 -7.37
C LYS A 25 -3.50 9.92 -6.29
N THR A 26 -3.85 8.66 -6.58
CA THR A 26 -3.50 7.52 -5.72
C THR A 26 -2.05 7.13 -5.96
N PHE A 27 -1.30 6.92 -4.88
CA PHE A 27 0.08 6.46 -4.91
C PHE A 27 0.17 5.07 -4.27
N TYR A 28 0.98 4.21 -4.87
CA TYR A 28 1.27 2.88 -4.34
C TYR A 28 2.70 2.86 -3.79
N ALA A 29 2.87 2.26 -2.61
CA ALA A 29 4.17 2.14 -1.95
C ALA A 29 4.43 0.67 -1.61
N ALA A 30 5.60 0.15 -2.00
CA ALA A 30 6.03 -1.20 -1.67
C ALA A 30 6.96 -1.17 -0.45
N VAL A 31 6.63 -1.96 0.58
CA VAL A 31 7.45 -2.08 1.80
C VAL A 31 8.32 -3.33 1.70
N PRO A 32 9.65 -3.19 1.55
CA PRO A 32 10.53 -4.36 1.45
C PRO A 32 10.66 -5.06 2.81
N PHE A 33 10.55 -6.38 2.79
CA PHE A 33 10.80 -7.23 3.94
C PHE A 33 11.69 -8.40 3.55
N THR A 34 12.86 -8.45 4.16
CA THR A 34 13.77 -9.60 4.07
C THR A 34 13.74 -10.28 5.43
N PRO A 35 13.34 -11.56 5.51
CA PRO A 35 13.34 -12.27 6.78
C PRO A 35 14.78 -12.37 7.30
N PRO A 36 15.00 -12.14 8.61
CA PRO A 36 16.31 -12.34 9.19
C PRO A 36 16.70 -13.81 9.04
N ILE A 37 17.81 -14.06 8.36
CA ILE A 37 18.39 -15.40 8.27
C ILE A 37 18.81 -15.75 9.70
N VAL A 38 18.02 -16.56 10.38
CA VAL A 38 18.33 -17.05 11.72
C VAL A 38 19.60 -17.89 11.59
N ALA A 39 20.75 -17.28 11.87
CA ALA A 39 22.07 -17.92 11.87
C ALA A 39 22.26 -18.86 13.09
N GLN A 40 21.21 -19.57 13.51
CA GLN A 40 21.32 -20.62 14.54
C GLN A 40 22.01 -21.90 14.03
N LYS A 41 22.47 -21.92 12.77
CA LYS A 41 23.45 -22.92 12.28
C LYS A 41 24.90 -22.60 12.71
N GLY A 42 25.11 -21.66 13.63
CA GLY A 42 26.40 -21.50 14.32
C GLY A 42 26.63 -22.64 15.31
N PHE A 43 27.53 -23.55 14.97
CA PHE A 43 28.07 -24.63 15.82
C PHE A 43 27.13 -25.80 16.18
N ILE A 44 25.95 -25.57 16.78
CA ILE A 44 25.09 -26.67 17.28
C ILE A 44 24.49 -27.49 16.12
N GLY A 45 24.07 -26.82 15.04
CA GLY A 45 23.55 -27.50 13.84
C GLY A 45 24.59 -28.32 13.05
N ARG A 46 25.89 -28.02 13.22
CA ARG A 46 26.97 -28.81 12.58
C ARG A 46 27.27 -30.09 13.35
N ILE A 47 27.15 -30.07 14.68
CA ILE A 47 27.35 -31.24 15.54
C ILE A 47 26.16 -32.21 15.41
N ALA A 48 24.92 -31.70 15.35
CA ALA A 48 23.73 -32.52 15.12
C ALA A 48 23.70 -33.15 13.71
N GLY A 49 24.19 -32.44 12.69
CA GLY A 49 24.30 -32.96 11.32
C GLY A 49 25.38 -34.03 11.13
N ALA A 50 26.44 -34.03 11.94
CA ALA A 50 27.45 -35.09 11.95
C ALA A 50 26.96 -36.37 12.66
N LEU A 51 25.98 -36.24 13.55
CA LEU A 51 25.35 -37.34 14.29
C LEU A 51 23.99 -37.70 13.68
N GLY A 52 23.92 -37.86 12.35
CA GLY A 52 22.76 -38.43 11.63
C GLY A 52 21.41 -37.70 11.72
N GLY A 53 21.32 -36.59 12.46
CA GLY A 53 20.10 -35.83 12.65
C GLY A 53 19.94 -34.79 11.55
N ALA A 54 19.46 -35.20 10.37
CA ALA A 54 18.89 -34.25 9.42
C ALA A 54 17.72 -33.55 10.11
N ALA A 55 17.95 -32.31 10.56
CA ALA A 55 16.93 -31.47 11.15
C ALA A 55 15.90 -31.10 10.07
N HIS A 56 14.98 -32.01 9.80
CA HIS A 56 13.72 -31.69 9.16
C HIS A 56 12.98 -30.75 10.09
N MET A 57 12.96 -29.45 9.75
CA MET A 57 12.00 -28.54 10.36
C MET A 57 10.62 -29.14 10.12
N SER A 58 9.91 -29.45 11.20
CA SER A 58 8.54 -29.91 11.12
C SER A 58 7.68 -28.83 10.45
N GLN A 59 6.67 -29.24 9.68
CA GLN A 59 5.74 -28.33 9.02
C GLN A 59 5.11 -27.32 9.99
N LYS A 60 4.98 -27.70 11.27
CA LYS A 60 4.51 -26.85 12.38
C LYS A 60 5.49 -25.71 12.71
N GLN A 61 6.80 -26.00 12.73
CA GLN A 61 7.84 -24.98 12.94
C GLN A 61 7.87 -23.95 11.81
N GLN A 62 7.61 -24.41 10.57
CA GLN A 62 7.56 -23.54 9.40
C GLN A 62 6.36 -22.59 9.45
N SER A 63 5.17 -23.08 9.81
CA SER A 63 3.99 -22.22 9.97
C SER A 63 4.16 -21.17 11.07
N GLU A 64 4.77 -21.54 12.19
CA GLU A 64 5.02 -20.60 13.29
C GLU A 64 6.01 -19.51 12.88
N SER A 65 7.07 -19.87 12.14
CA SER A 65 8.02 -18.91 11.60
C SER A 65 7.39 -17.94 10.59
N PHE A 66 6.43 -18.40 9.80
CA PHE A 66 5.71 -17.55 8.84
C PHE A 66 4.84 -16.52 9.55
N VAL A 67 4.06 -16.93 10.55
CA VAL A 67 3.20 -16.02 11.33
C VAL A 67 4.04 -14.93 12.01
N GLN A 68 5.20 -15.31 12.56
CA GLN A 68 6.14 -14.35 13.16
C GLN A 68 6.68 -13.35 12.12
N GLN A 69 7.10 -13.84 10.94
CA GLN A 69 7.59 -12.97 9.87
C GLN A 69 6.51 -12.04 9.32
N TYR A 70 5.28 -12.55 9.16
CA TYR A 70 4.14 -11.76 8.74
C TYR A 70 3.82 -10.65 9.76
N THR A 71 3.85 -10.96 11.05
CA THR A 71 3.66 -9.98 12.11
C THR A 71 4.75 -8.89 12.07
N GLN A 72 6.01 -9.27 11.83
CA GLN A 72 7.12 -8.31 11.68
C GLN A 72 6.95 -7.40 10.45
N LEU A 73 6.46 -7.96 9.34
CA LEU A 73 6.13 -7.18 8.15
C LEU A 73 5.02 -6.16 8.46
N LEU A 74 3.94 -6.58 9.13
CA LEU A 74 2.84 -5.68 9.49
C LEU A 74 3.30 -4.53 10.40
N GLN A 75 4.17 -4.81 11.38
CA GLN A 75 4.76 -3.77 12.22
C GLN A 75 5.54 -2.73 11.40
N ARG A 76 6.24 -3.16 10.34
CA ARG A 76 6.93 -2.23 9.43
C ARG A 76 5.94 -1.42 8.59
N VAL A 77 4.88 -2.05 8.10
CA VAL A 77 3.81 -1.37 7.37
C VAL A 77 3.18 -0.29 8.25
N ASP A 78 2.92 -0.58 9.52
CA ASP A 78 2.36 0.39 10.48
C ASP A 78 3.30 1.57 10.71
N ALA A 79 4.60 1.32 10.84
CA ALA A 79 5.59 2.39 10.98
C ALA A 79 5.62 3.32 9.75
N VAL A 80 5.60 2.75 8.53
CA VAL A 80 5.54 3.51 7.29
C VAL A 80 4.23 4.29 7.18
N SER A 81 3.11 3.63 7.49
CA SER A 81 1.76 4.19 7.48
C SER A 81 1.63 5.38 8.44
N ALA A 82 2.16 5.26 9.66
CA ALA A 82 2.22 6.34 10.63
C ALA A 82 3.08 7.52 10.13
N GLY A 83 4.21 7.23 9.47
CA GLY A 83 5.05 8.24 8.82
C GLY A 83 4.30 9.03 7.74
N LEU A 84 3.56 8.33 6.87
CA LEU A 84 2.77 8.95 5.80
C LEU A 84 1.58 9.75 6.34
N ARG A 85 0.91 9.28 7.40
CA ARG A 85 -0.18 10.02 8.06
C ARG A 85 0.29 11.36 8.63
N ARG A 86 1.53 11.44 9.13
CA ARG A 86 2.13 12.71 9.60
C ARG A 86 2.32 13.73 8.47
N LEU A 87 2.36 13.28 7.22
CA LEU A 87 2.40 14.13 6.03
C LEU A 87 1.00 14.52 5.52
N GLY A 88 -0.06 14.14 6.24
CA GLY A 88 -1.45 14.38 5.83
C GLY A 88 -1.97 13.40 4.78
N LEU A 89 -1.24 12.32 4.49
CA LEU A 89 -1.67 11.30 3.53
C LEU A 89 -2.51 10.23 4.22
N ARG A 90 -3.63 9.86 3.61
CA ARG A 90 -4.43 8.71 4.02
C ARG A 90 -3.82 7.44 3.43
N THR A 91 -3.51 6.47 4.27
CA THR A 91 -2.94 5.18 3.89
C THR A 91 -3.94 4.05 4.15
N VAL A 92 -4.00 3.09 3.23
CA VAL A 92 -4.77 1.85 3.35
C VAL A 92 -3.87 0.70 2.92
N LEU A 93 -3.90 -0.41 3.65
CA LEU A 93 -3.20 -1.63 3.26
C LEU A 93 -4.04 -2.34 2.20
N LEU A 94 -3.43 -2.67 1.08
CA LEU A 94 -4.09 -3.37 -0.02
C LEU A 94 -4.29 -4.86 0.32
N GLU A 95 -5.52 -5.33 0.20
CA GLU A 95 -5.88 -6.74 0.27
C GLU A 95 -5.65 -7.46 -1.08
N THR A 96 -5.82 -8.77 -1.10
CA THR A 96 -5.55 -9.61 -2.28
C THR A 96 -6.39 -9.20 -3.49
N ALA A 97 -7.66 -8.85 -3.32
CA ALA A 97 -8.53 -8.43 -4.42
C ALA A 97 -8.04 -7.12 -5.06
N GLU A 98 -7.70 -6.14 -4.23
CA GLU A 98 -7.23 -4.82 -4.68
C GLU A 98 -5.84 -4.92 -5.34
N LEU A 99 -4.99 -5.85 -4.88
CA LEU A 99 -3.72 -6.15 -5.55
C LEU A 99 -3.94 -6.77 -6.93
N ILE A 100 -4.89 -7.70 -7.08
CA ILE A 100 -5.21 -8.30 -8.37
C ILE A 100 -5.67 -7.21 -9.35
N GLU A 101 -6.56 -6.32 -8.93
CA GLU A 101 -7.02 -5.20 -9.75
C GLU A 101 -5.86 -4.27 -10.14
N LEU A 102 -4.99 -3.92 -9.17
CA LEU A 102 -3.81 -3.11 -9.42
C LEU A 102 -2.89 -3.74 -10.48
N PHE A 103 -2.59 -5.03 -10.34
CA PHE A 103 -1.73 -5.73 -11.29
C PHE A 103 -2.42 -5.89 -12.65
N TYR A 104 -3.71 -6.20 -12.68
CA TYR A 104 -4.48 -6.28 -13.92
C TYR A 104 -4.45 -4.95 -14.67
N GLY A 105 -4.67 -3.85 -13.95
CA GLY A 105 -4.60 -2.50 -14.51
C GLY A 105 -3.21 -2.10 -15.00
N LEU A 106 -2.16 -2.51 -14.27
CA LEU A 106 -0.77 -2.23 -14.65
C LEU A 106 -0.35 -2.98 -15.93
N PHE A 107 -0.82 -4.23 -16.10
CA PHE A 107 -0.47 -5.06 -17.25
C PHE A 107 -1.42 -4.86 -18.46
N ASN A 108 -2.63 -4.33 -18.24
CA ASN A 108 -3.63 -4.06 -19.29
C ASN A 108 -4.08 -2.59 -19.29
N PRO A 109 -3.21 -1.64 -19.69
CA PRO A 109 -3.48 -0.21 -19.57
C PRO A 109 -4.66 0.28 -20.43
N SER A 110 -4.95 -0.37 -21.56
CA SER A 110 -6.07 -0.02 -22.45
C SER A 110 -7.45 -0.38 -21.88
N GLU A 111 -7.55 -1.46 -21.11
CA GLU A 111 -8.79 -1.88 -20.45
C GLU A 111 -8.98 -1.15 -19.12
N PHE A 112 -7.89 -0.86 -18.41
CA PHE A 112 -7.93 -0.10 -17.16
C PHE A 112 -8.49 1.32 -17.33
N GLN A 113 -8.13 2.00 -18.43
CA GLN A 113 -8.71 3.32 -18.74
C GLN A 113 -10.22 3.27 -19.00
N GLN A 114 -10.75 2.14 -19.49
CA GLN A 114 -12.19 1.95 -19.70
C GLN A 114 -12.90 1.66 -18.37
N ALA A 115 -12.34 0.78 -17.53
CA ALA A 115 -12.88 0.47 -16.21
C ALA A 115 -12.95 1.70 -15.28
N VAL A 116 -11.91 2.55 -15.30
CA VAL A 116 -11.91 3.81 -14.52
C VAL A 116 -12.95 4.81 -15.05
N ALA A 117 -13.23 4.81 -16.36
CA ALA A 117 -14.26 5.66 -16.96
C ALA A 117 -15.68 5.20 -16.58
N GLU A 118 -15.94 3.88 -16.57
CA GLU A 118 -17.24 3.32 -16.18
C GLU A 118 -17.57 3.59 -14.70
N ILE A 119 -16.57 3.49 -13.79
CA ILE A 119 -16.74 3.79 -12.36
C ILE A 119 -17.04 5.29 -12.11
N GLN A 120 -16.61 6.19 -13.01
CA GLN A 120 -16.93 7.61 -12.92
C GLN A 120 -18.37 7.91 -13.38
N GLU A 121 -18.88 7.18 -14.36
CA GLU A 121 -20.26 7.34 -14.87
C GLU A 121 -21.31 6.82 -13.88
N GLU A 122 -21.01 5.74 -13.14
CA GLU A 122 -21.91 5.19 -12.12
C GLU A 122 -22.04 6.10 -10.89
N LYS A 123 -20.96 6.79 -10.50
CA LYS A 123 -20.98 7.76 -9.39
C LYS A 123 -21.70 9.07 -9.71
N ASP A 124 -21.67 9.52 -10.97
CA ASP A 124 -22.39 10.73 -11.40
C ASP A 124 -23.90 10.47 -11.61
N SER A 125 -24.30 9.18 -11.65
CA SER A 125 -25.69 8.74 -11.80
C SER A 125 -26.46 8.61 -10.46
N GLY A 126 -25.83 8.93 -9.32
CA GLY A 126 -26.52 9.05 -8.04
C GLY A 126 -27.17 7.77 -7.50
N VAL A 127 -26.65 6.58 -7.85
CA VAL A 127 -27.08 5.32 -7.23
C VAL A 127 -26.07 4.94 -6.15
N LEU A 128 -26.22 5.63 -5.01
CA LEU A 128 -25.82 5.36 -3.62
C LEU A 128 -25.21 6.60 -2.94
#